data_AF-A0A7S0DTJ8-F1
#
_entry.id   AF-A0A7S0DTJ8-F1
#
_cell.length_a   1.000
_cell.length_b   1.000
_cell.length_c   1.000
_cell.angle_alpha   90.00
_cell.angle_beta   90.00
_cell.angle_gamma   90.00
#
_symmetry.space_group_name_H-M   'P 1'
#
loop_
_entity.id
_entity.type
_entity.pdbx_description
1 polymer ?
#
loop_
_entity_poly.entity_id
_entity_poly.type
_entity_poly.pdbx_seq_one_letter_code
_entity_poly.pdbx_strand_id
1 'polypeptide(L)'
;MKGEDWEKVLIEEYKKLDVDKNGFIDGNEILPALERTHELVGELLELPEAFFAELKAPGITKDLKLIMSKFDENADGKFNAKEFKKYVEWAAYMIQAKFWINGELKAIKSGNKGQADKKSIPPILVNATKTHFKYPRDVRKEERWPENSPEYKAGISRENRVKPPPPEVEGDVFDRQRVIVGFNQGIIEQQVCFVLGTGGIGQDTALTLARLGVGKIIMLDCDTYDASNLTRQCLGSLEDVGLRKVDAAARNIKHHNIRSEIETIHVDALAKWDTVVEIARRCTAIFNGVDLGPIWDLCVTSLAKEVGVPYIAGQSYDWMFNVEYYSGDRSKLCSWCAEAKSEQEWIKNQL
;
A
#
# COMPACT_ATOMS: atom_id res chain seq x y z
N MET A 1 23.83 -2.48 20.70
CA MET A 1 23.99 -3.88 20.26
C MET A 1 23.50 -4.03 18.83
N LYS A 2 24.29 -4.66 17.94
CA LYS A 2 23.86 -5.02 16.57
C LYS A 2 22.88 -6.21 16.65
N GLY A 3 22.01 -6.39 15.65
CA GLY A 3 20.86 -7.31 15.68
C GLY A 3 21.15 -8.78 16.03
N GLU A 4 22.38 -9.26 15.87
CA GLU A 4 22.78 -10.65 16.16
C GLU A 4 23.06 -10.95 17.65
N ASP A 5 23.20 -9.92 18.51
CA ASP A 5 23.46 -10.13 19.96
C ASP A 5 22.17 -10.41 20.76
N TRP A 6 21.02 -9.91 20.30
CA TRP A 6 19.76 -10.02 21.03
C TRP A 6 19.24 -11.45 21.08
N GLU A 7 19.32 -12.16 19.96
CA GLU A 7 18.86 -13.55 19.89
C GLU A 7 19.68 -14.46 20.81
N LYS A 8 20.98 -14.20 20.95
CA LYS A 8 21.86 -14.93 21.89
C LYS A 8 21.51 -14.65 23.34
N VAL A 9 21.31 -13.39 23.71
CA VAL A 9 20.88 -13.00 25.07
C VAL A 9 19.53 -13.63 25.42
N LEU A 10 18.57 -13.62 24.50
CA LEU A 10 17.25 -14.21 24.71
C LEU A 10 17.27 -15.73 24.80
N ILE A 11 18.12 -16.40 24.00
CA ILE A 11 18.33 -17.85 24.10
C ILE A 11 19.02 -18.21 25.42
N GLU A 12 19.98 -17.41 25.89
CA GLU A 12 20.61 -17.61 27.20
C GLU A 12 19.65 -17.39 28.36
N GLU A 13 18.79 -16.36 28.30
CA GLU A 13 17.75 -16.15 29.30
C GLU A 13 16.71 -17.27 29.27
N TYR A 14 16.23 -17.70 28.10
CA TYR A 14 15.34 -18.86 27.99
C TYR A 14 15.92 -20.11 28.65
N LYS A 15 17.21 -20.38 28.45
CA LYS A 15 17.93 -21.51 29.09
C LYS A 15 18.09 -21.37 30.60
N LYS A 16 18.07 -20.16 31.15
CA LYS A 16 18.08 -19.93 32.61
C LYS A 16 16.69 -20.15 33.23
N LEU A 17 15.64 -20.00 32.42
CA LEU A 17 14.24 -20.12 32.83
C LEU A 17 13.68 -21.53 32.63
N ASP A 18 14.22 -22.31 31.69
CA ASP A 18 13.98 -23.77 31.57
C ASP A 18 14.81 -24.53 32.63
N VAL A 19 14.45 -24.34 33.91
CA VAL A 19 15.27 -24.73 35.07
C VAL A 19 15.47 -26.26 35.15
N ASP A 20 14.48 -27.03 34.72
CA ASP A 20 14.54 -28.50 34.68
C ASP A 20 15.03 -29.07 33.34
N LYS A 21 15.33 -28.18 32.36
CA LYS A 21 15.84 -28.49 31.02
C LYS A 21 14.92 -29.41 30.22
N ASN A 22 13.61 -29.35 30.48
CA ASN A 22 12.64 -30.17 29.78
C ASN A 22 12.19 -29.53 28.44
N GLY A 23 12.63 -28.31 28.15
CA GLY A 23 12.29 -27.57 26.94
C GLY A 23 10.99 -26.76 27.03
N PHE A 24 10.44 -26.57 28.23
CA PHE A 24 9.19 -25.86 28.51
C PHE A 24 9.29 -25.05 29.81
N ILE A 25 8.81 -23.80 29.78
CA ILE A 25 8.76 -22.94 30.97
C ILE A 25 7.30 -22.84 31.45
N ASP A 26 7.05 -23.06 32.74
CA ASP A 26 5.71 -22.92 33.34
C ASP A 26 5.28 -21.44 33.36
N GLY A 27 4.06 -21.15 32.88
CA GLY A 27 3.49 -19.80 32.82
C GLY A 27 3.42 -19.07 34.17
N ASN A 28 3.38 -19.80 35.29
CA ASN A 28 3.42 -19.21 36.62
C ASN A 28 4.83 -18.78 37.06
N GLU A 29 5.86 -19.44 36.52
CA GLU A 29 7.29 -19.11 36.75
C GLU A 29 7.80 -18.05 35.75
N ILE A 30 7.07 -17.85 34.65
CA ILE A 30 7.36 -16.84 33.63
C ILE A 30 7.14 -15.42 34.15
N LEU A 31 6.17 -15.14 35.02
CA LEU A 31 5.88 -13.75 35.44
C LEU A 31 7.11 -13.05 36.09
N PRO A 32 7.77 -13.64 37.10
CA PRO A 32 9.00 -13.07 37.68
C PRO A 32 10.18 -13.04 36.71
N ALA A 33 10.17 -13.90 35.70
CA ALA A 33 11.17 -13.94 34.64
C ALA A 33 10.97 -12.85 33.59
N LEU A 34 9.72 -12.52 33.29
CA LEU A 34 9.33 -11.43 32.40
C LEU A 34 9.56 -10.08 33.04
N GLU A 35 9.32 -9.94 34.34
CA GLU A 35 9.73 -8.74 35.08
C GLU A 35 11.24 -8.51 34.92
N ARG A 36 12.05 -9.56 35.09
CA ARG A 36 13.51 -9.50 34.84
C ARG A 36 13.87 -9.26 33.38
N THR A 37 13.15 -9.84 32.43
CA THR A 37 13.40 -9.64 30.99
C THR A 37 13.05 -8.20 30.58
N HIS A 38 11.96 -7.64 31.10
CA HIS A 38 11.59 -6.25 30.90
C HIS A 38 12.57 -5.28 31.59
N GLU A 39 13.07 -5.63 32.78
CA GLU A 39 14.16 -4.91 33.44
C GLU A 39 15.42 -4.89 32.58
N LEU A 40 15.86 -6.05 32.11
CA LEU A 40 17.06 -6.24 31.29
C LEU A 40 16.94 -5.55 29.91
N VAL A 41 15.76 -5.64 29.28
CA VAL A 41 15.44 -4.88 28.05
C VAL A 41 15.45 -3.38 28.32
N GLY A 42 14.93 -2.92 29.46
CA GLY A 42 14.97 -1.51 29.81
C GLY A 42 16.39 -1.02 30.14
N GLU A 43 17.21 -1.82 30.80
CA GLU A 43 18.63 -1.52 31.07
C GLU A 43 19.42 -1.43 29.76
N LEU A 44 19.22 -2.40 28.85
CA LEU A 44 19.82 -2.43 27.51
C LEU A 44 19.41 -1.23 26.63
N LEU A 45 18.25 -0.63 26.91
CA LEU A 45 17.74 0.54 26.21
C LEU A 45 17.95 1.86 27.01
N GLU A 46 18.67 1.80 28.14
CA GLU A 46 18.96 2.93 29.03
C GLU A 46 17.70 3.70 29.52
N LEU A 47 16.62 2.97 29.83
CA LEU A 47 15.34 3.58 30.21
C LEU A 47 15.36 4.13 31.66
N PRO A 48 14.61 5.22 31.94
CA PRO A 48 14.58 5.85 33.26
C PRO A 48 13.93 4.95 34.33
N GLU A 49 14.45 5.02 35.55
CA GLU A 49 14.06 4.16 36.68
C GLU A 49 12.54 4.16 36.98
N ALA A 50 11.88 5.30 36.76
CA ALA A 50 10.43 5.47 36.93
C ALA A 50 9.58 4.54 36.02
N PHE A 51 10.12 4.09 34.88
CA PHE A 51 9.45 3.15 33.98
C PHE A 51 9.33 1.76 34.61
N PHE A 52 10.37 1.29 35.31
CA PHE A 52 10.37 -0.02 35.97
C PHE A 52 9.40 -0.06 37.16
N ALA A 53 9.16 1.07 37.83
CA ALA A 53 8.17 1.17 38.89
C ALA A 53 6.72 0.99 38.37
N GLU A 54 6.43 1.43 37.15
CA GLU A 54 5.11 1.30 36.52
C GLU A 54 4.84 -0.15 36.07
N LEU A 55 5.86 -0.85 35.58
CA LEU A 55 5.78 -2.28 35.20
C LEU A 55 5.41 -3.20 36.37
N LYS A 56 5.78 -2.84 37.60
CA LYS A 56 5.48 -3.59 38.84
C LYS A 56 4.08 -3.30 39.40
N ALA A 57 3.27 -2.48 38.73
CA ALA A 57 1.93 -2.16 39.18
C ALA A 57 0.97 -3.36 38.98
N PRO A 58 0.16 -3.73 39.99
CA PRO A 58 -0.64 -4.97 39.98
C PRO A 58 -1.67 -5.07 38.83
N GLY A 59 -2.07 -3.94 38.21
CA GLY A 59 -2.94 -3.94 37.03
C GLY A 59 -2.25 -4.47 35.78
N ILE A 60 -0.98 -4.09 35.57
CA ILE A 60 -0.19 -4.54 34.42
C ILE A 60 0.11 -6.04 34.51
N THR A 61 0.36 -6.56 35.72
CA THR A 61 0.52 -8.00 35.97
C THR A 61 -0.68 -8.83 35.52
N LYS A 62 -1.90 -8.30 35.66
CA LYS A 62 -3.15 -8.95 35.20
C LYS A 62 -3.28 -8.92 33.68
N ASP A 63 -2.93 -7.80 33.04
CA ASP A 63 -2.92 -7.66 31.58
C ASP A 63 -1.84 -8.55 30.94
N LEU A 64 -0.68 -8.68 31.58
CA LEU A 64 0.40 -9.56 31.13
C LEU A 64 -0.05 -11.02 31.08
N LYS A 65 -0.79 -11.51 32.08
CA LYS A 65 -1.37 -12.87 32.06
C LYS A 65 -2.34 -13.07 30.89
N LEU A 66 -3.18 -12.07 30.61
CA LEU A 66 -4.13 -12.10 29.48
C LEU A 66 -3.42 -12.03 28.11
N ILE A 67 -2.30 -11.31 28.05
CA ILE A 67 -1.47 -11.23 26.85
C ILE A 67 -0.73 -12.54 26.63
N MET A 68 -0.15 -13.11 27.68
CA MET A 68 0.56 -14.39 27.62
C MET A 68 -0.33 -15.51 27.11
N SER A 69 -1.60 -15.59 27.53
CA SER A 69 -2.54 -16.59 27.02
C SER A 69 -2.80 -16.51 25.50
N LYS A 70 -2.34 -15.44 24.82
CA LYS A 70 -2.40 -15.34 23.35
C LYS A 70 -1.21 -15.97 22.64
N PHE A 71 -0.13 -16.25 23.36
CA PHE A 71 1.12 -16.80 22.82
C PHE A 71 1.38 -18.25 23.26
N ASP A 72 0.60 -18.76 24.21
CA ASP A 72 0.45 -20.18 24.52
C ASP A 72 -0.47 -20.81 23.47
N GLU A 73 0.10 -21.36 22.39
CA GLU A 73 -0.66 -21.81 21.22
C GLU A 73 -1.49 -23.06 21.53
N ASN A 74 -1.06 -23.86 22.50
CA ASN A 74 -1.70 -25.12 22.87
C ASN A 74 -2.59 -25.01 24.12
N ALA A 75 -2.63 -23.84 24.76
CA ALA A 75 -3.38 -23.53 25.97
C ALA A 75 -3.05 -24.48 27.15
N ASP A 76 -1.81 -24.96 27.22
CA ASP A 76 -1.36 -25.91 28.25
C ASP A 76 -0.72 -25.22 29.48
N GLY A 77 -0.66 -23.89 29.44
CA GLY A 77 -0.06 -23.06 30.49
C GLY A 77 1.47 -23.07 30.48
N LYS A 78 2.11 -23.62 29.44
CA LYS A 78 3.56 -23.73 29.30
C LYS A 78 4.01 -23.11 27.99
N PHE A 79 5.25 -22.63 27.97
CA PHE A 79 5.83 -21.99 26.78
C PHE A 79 7.06 -22.77 26.33
N ASN A 80 7.03 -23.23 25.08
CA ASN A 80 8.22 -23.71 24.42
C ASN A 80 9.11 -22.54 23.94
N ALA A 81 10.33 -22.83 23.51
CA ALA A 81 11.31 -21.81 23.10
C ALA A 81 10.81 -20.88 21.99
N LYS A 82 9.98 -21.40 21.08
CA LYS A 82 9.44 -20.65 19.96
C LYS A 82 8.34 -19.70 20.42
N GLU A 83 7.43 -20.15 21.28
CA GLU A 83 6.37 -19.33 21.86
C GLU A 83 6.93 -18.23 22.75
N PHE A 84 7.94 -18.57 23.57
CA PHE A 84 8.62 -17.59 24.41
C PHE A 84 9.34 -16.53 23.58
N LYS A 85 10.04 -16.93 22.51
CA LYS A 85 10.69 -15.98 21.58
C LYS A 85 9.70 -14.99 20.98
N LYS A 86 8.55 -15.47 20.48
CA LYS A 86 7.48 -14.62 19.91
C LYS A 86 6.94 -13.62 20.93
N TYR A 87 6.71 -14.06 22.16
CA TYR A 87 6.27 -13.18 23.24
C TYR A 87 7.29 -12.06 23.50
N VAL A 88 8.58 -12.41 23.60
CA VAL A 88 9.62 -11.43 23.92
C VAL A 88 9.84 -10.43 22.78
N GLU A 89 9.78 -10.88 21.52
CA GLU A 89 9.84 -9.99 20.35
C GLU A 89 8.67 -8.99 20.36
N TRP A 90 7.46 -9.46 20.64
CA TRP A 90 6.28 -8.61 20.78
C TRP A 90 6.43 -7.61 21.94
N ALA A 91 6.92 -8.07 23.10
CA ALA A 91 7.10 -7.24 24.27
C ALA A 91 8.14 -6.13 24.03
N ALA A 92 9.27 -6.46 23.41
CA ALA A 92 10.31 -5.52 23.03
C ALA A 92 9.78 -4.46 22.04
N TYR A 93 8.98 -4.89 21.06
CA TYR A 93 8.31 -4.01 20.11
C TYR A 93 7.34 -3.04 20.80
N MET A 94 6.52 -3.54 21.72
CA MET A 94 5.55 -2.72 22.46
C MET A 94 6.24 -1.71 23.39
N ILE A 95 7.37 -2.08 24.00
CA ILE A 95 8.18 -1.16 24.81
C ILE A 95 8.76 -0.04 23.95
N GLN A 96 9.32 -0.37 22.78
CA GLN A 96 9.84 0.63 21.84
C GLN A 96 8.73 1.57 21.34
N ALA A 97 7.56 1.02 20.99
CA ALA A 97 6.41 1.81 20.54
C ALA A 97 5.91 2.77 21.63
N LYS A 98 5.82 2.30 22.88
CA LYS A 98 5.39 3.13 24.02
C LYS A 98 6.42 4.23 24.34
N PHE A 99 7.71 3.97 24.16
CA PHE A 99 8.77 4.96 24.34
C PHE A 99 8.78 6.04 23.26
N TRP A 100 8.53 5.64 22.00
CA TRP A 100 8.41 6.57 20.88
C TRP A 100 7.25 7.54 21.11
N ILE A 101 6.08 7.02 21.50
CA ILE A 101 4.89 7.81 21.83
C ILE A 101 5.14 8.74 23.04
N ASN A 102 5.83 8.25 24.09
CA ASN A 102 6.12 9.05 25.27
C ASN A 102 7.22 10.11 25.05
N GLY A 103 8.20 9.84 24.18
CA GLY A 103 9.23 10.80 23.76
C GLY A 103 8.61 11.98 23.00
N GLU A 104 7.66 11.71 22.11
CA GLU A 104 6.88 12.73 21.42
C GLU A 104 6.00 13.54 22.39
N LEU A 105 5.31 12.88 23.32
CA LEU A 105 4.48 13.56 24.32
C LEU A 105 5.28 14.45 25.28
N LYS A 106 6.51 14.04 25.67
CA LYS A 106 7.41 14.86 26.51
C LYS A 106 8.02 16.03 25.74
N ALA A 107 8.35 15.87 24.46
CA ALA A 107 8.78 16.96 23.59
C ALA A 107 7.66 18.01 23.40
N ILE A 108 6.41 17.56 23.26
CA ILE A 108 5.23 18.43 23.19
C ILE A 108 4.99 19.19 24.49
N LYS A 109 5.20 18.56 25.65
CA LYS A 109 4.97 19.18 26.97
C LYS A 109 6.10 20.12 27.44
N SER A 110 7.34 19.92 26.95
CA SER A 110 8.51 20.71 27.37
C SER A 110 8.73 22.01 26.59
N GLY A 111 7.85 22.34 25.63
CA GLY A 111 7.84 23.64 24.96
C GLY A 111 9.04 23.92 24.04
N ASN A 112 9.89 22.93 23.77
CA ASN A 112 11.02 23.07 22.85
C ASN A 112 10.50 23.12 21.41
N LYS A 113 10.17 24.33 20.95
CA LYS A 113 9.77 24.64 19.58
C LYS A 113 10.98 24.58 18.63
N GLY A 114 11.44 23.37 18.31
CA GLY A 114 11.98 23.07 16.99
C GLY A 114 10.80 22.67 16.11
N GLN A 115 10.57 23.37 14.99
CA GLN A 115 9.38 23.23 14.14
C GLN A 115 9.16 21.79 13.63
N ALA A 116 8.42 20.98 14.38
CA ALA A 116 7.66 19.87 13.82
C ALA A 116 6.39 20.47 13.22
N ASP A 117 6.36 20.60 11.90
CA ASP A 117 5.20 21.03 11.14
C ASP A 117 4.04 20.07 11.42
N LYS A 118 2.92 20.58 11.95
CA LYS A 118 1.72 19.80 12.32
C LYS A 118 1.02 19.11 11.11
N LYS A 119 1.66 19.09 9.95
CA LYS A 119 1.22 18.45 8.70
C LYS A 119 1.83 17.07 8.44
N SER A 120 2.73 16.55 9.29
CA SER A 120 3.48 15.32 9.00
C SER A 120 3.08 14.06 9.78
N ILE A 121 1.98 14.07 10.54
CA ILE A 121 1.39 12.82 11.06
C ILE A 121 0.28 12.40 10.09
N PRO A 122 0.44 11.34 9.27
CA PRO A 122 -0.69 10.81 8.53
C PRO A 122 -1.70 10.26 9.55
N PRO A 123 -2.96 10.70 9.53
CA PRO A 123 -3.95 10.13 10.42
C PRO A 123 -4.14 8.66 10.05
N ILE A 124 -4.03 7.77 11.04
CA ILE A 124 -4.60 6.43 10.97
C ILE A 124 -6.06 6.60 10.54
N LEU A 125 -6.36 6.20 9.31
CA LEU A 125 -7.67 6.28 8.67
C LEU A 125 -8.64 5.31 9.34
N VAL A 126 -9.13 5.69 10.52
CA VAL A 126 -10.31 5.09 11.15
C VAL A 126 -11.26 6.23 11.53
N ASN A 127 -11.78 6.91 10.51
CA ASN A 127 -13.00 7.70 10.62
C ASN A 127 -13.56 8.04 9.23
N ALA A 128 -13.94 7.01 8.48
CA ALA A 128 -14.91 7.18 7.42
C ALA A 128 -16.30 7.32 8.06
N THR A 129 -16.70 8.55 8.41
CA THR A 129 -18.08 9.07 8.27
C THR A 129 -18.22 10.46 8.91
N LYS A 130 -17.72 11.48 8.20
CA LYS A 130 -18.40 12.77 7.96
C LYS A 130 -17.46 13.60 7.09
N THR A 131 -17.32 13.18 5.85
CA THR A 131 -16.66 13.99 4.84
C THR A 131 -17.60 15.13 4.51
N HIS A 132 -17.25 16.37 4.91
CA HIS A 132 -17.86 17.53 4.29
C HIS A 132 -17.60 17.42 2.80
N PHE A 133 -18.66 17.37 2.00
CA PHE A 133 -18.55 17.33 0.55
C PHE A 133 -17.76 18.57 0.11
N LYS A 134 -16.54 18.36 -0.35
CA LYS A 134 -15.70 19.39 -0.96
C LYS A 134 -15.52 19.00 -2.40
N TYR A 135 -15.89 19.91 -3.29
CA TYR A 135 -15.57 19.77 -4.70
C TYR A 135 -14.07 19.52 -4.86
N PRO A 136 -13.67 18.55 -5.69
CA PRO A 136 -12.32 18.51 -6.24
C PRO A 136 -11.92 19.91 -6.73
N ARG A 137 -10.63 20.27 -6.59
CA ARG A 137 -10.18 21.64 -6.94
C ARG A 137 -10.46 21.97 -8.41
N ASP A 138 -10.52 20.94 -9.24
CA ASP A 138 -10.60 21.02 -10.69
C ASP A 138 -12.05 21.08 -11.22
N VAL A 139 -13.05 21.03 -10.34
CA VAL A 139 -14.46 21.25 -10.72
C VAL A 139 -14.66 22.73 -11.06
N ARG A 140 -15.14 23.06 -12.26
CA ARG A 140 -15.43 24.45 -12.65
C ARG A 140 -16.44 25.05 -11.68
N LYS A 141 -16.32 26.34 -11.36
CA LYS A 141 -17.13 26.97 -10.30
C LYS A 141 -18.63 26.94 -10.63
N GLU A 142 -18.95 27.06 -11.91
CA GLU A 142 -20.28 26.99 -12.49
C GLU A 142 -20.93 25.60 -12.43
N GLU A 143 -20.14 24.54 -12.27
CA GLU A 143 -20.63 23.16 -12.10
C GLU A 143 -20.80 22.75 -10.63
N ARG A 144 -20.36 23.61 -9.71
CA ARG A 144 -20.52 23.37 -8.28
C ARG A 144 -21.97 23.66 -7.91
N TRP A 145 -22.62 22.74 -7.19
CA TRP A 145 -23.79 23.08 -6.40
C TRP A 145 -23.46 24.26 -5.48
N PRO A 146 -24.30 25.31 -5.46
CA PRO A 146 -24.15 26.42 -4.53
C PRO A 146 -24.02 25.91 -3.09
N GLU A 147 -23.14 26.51 -2.28
CA GLU A 147 -22.89 26.03 -0.91
C GLU A 147 -24.16 26.07 -0.02
N ASN A 148 -25.12 26.90 -0.38
CA ASN A 148 -26.40 27.02 0.29
C ASN A 148 -27.49 26.07 -0.25
N SER A 149 -27.23 25.37 -1.36
CA SER A 149 -28.20 24.52 -2.03
C SER A 149 -28.50 23.26 -1.19
N PRO A 150 -29.70 22.68 -1.33
CA PRO A 150 -30.04 21.41 -0.69
C PRO A 150 -29.01 20.32 -1.02
N GLU A 151 -28.52 20.25 -2.24
CA GLU A 151 -27.59 19.24 -2.74
C GLU A 151 -26.21 19.30 -2.07
N TYR A 152 -25.65 20.51 -1.90
CA TYR A 152 -24.40 20.68 -1.17
C TYR A 152 -24.53 20.29 0.32
N LYS A 153 -25.67 20.62 0.93
CA LYS A 153 -25.95 20.35 2.35
C LYS A 153 -26.31 18.89 2.63
N ALA A 154 -26.85 18.18 1.66
CA ALA A 154 -27.46 16.88 1.85
C ALA A 154 -26.47 15.70 1.69
N GLY A 155 -25.24 15.96 1.22
CA GLY A 155 -24.15 14.97 1.23
C GLY A 155 -24.38 13.75 0.31
N ILE A 156 -23.78 12.61 0.65
CA ILE A 156 -23.69 11.40 -0.21
C ILE A 156 -24.91 10.46 -0.18
N SER A 157 -26.01 10.86 0.48
CA SER A 157 -27.20 10.00 0.60
C SER A 157 -27.88 9.75 -0.75
N ARG A 158 -28.45 8.55 -0.96
CA ARG A 158 -29.16 8.18 -2.19
C ARG A 158 -30.39 9.05 -2.46
N GLU A 159 -31.05 9.50 -1.40
CA GLU A 159 -32.27 10.32 -1.43
C GLU A 159 -31.98 11.74 -1.93
N ASN A 160 -30.71 12.15 -1.86
CA ASN A 160 -30.22 13.49 -2.19
C ASN A 160 -29.56 13.56 -3.58
N ARG A 161 -29.65 12.47 -4.36
CA ARG A 161 -29.15 12.43 -5.74
C ARG A 161 -30.10 13.22 -6.64
N VAL A 162 -29.79 14.48 -6.87
CA VAL A 162 -30.46 15.26 -7.92
C VAL A 162 -29.95 14.82 -9.28
N LYS A 163 -30.79 15.01 -10.29
CA LYS A 163 -30.49 14.66 -11.68
C LYS A 163 -29.17 15.34 -12.09
N PRO A 164 -28.23 14.60 -12.70
CA PRO A 164 -26.97 15.16 -13.17
C PRO A 164 -27.17 16.42 -14.04
N PRO A 165 -26.17 17.33 -14.08
CA PRO A 165 -26.23 18.48 -15.00
C PRO A 165 -26.51 18.01 -16.43
N PRO A 166 -27.16 18.83 -17.27
CA PRO A 166 -27.40 18.48 -18.66
C PRO A 166 -26.07 18.17 -19.37
N PRO A 167 -26.07 17.24 -20.33
CA PRO A 167 -24.86 16.86 -21.06
C PRO A 167 -24.20 18.07 -21.71
N GLU A 168 -22.87 18.13 -21.67
CA GLU A 168 -22.09 19.21 -22.30
C GLU A 168 -22.26 19.21 -23.82
N VAL A 169 -22.43 18.02 -24.40
CA VAL A 169 -22.68 17.76 -25.82
C VAL A 169 -23.83 16.78 -25.90
N GLU A 170 -24.98 17.22 -26.38
CA GLU A 170 -26.19 16.38 -26.43
C GLU A 170 -25.94 15.10 -27.25
N GLY A 171 -26.09 13.94 -26.60
CA GLY A 171 -25.94 12.63 -27.24
C GLY A 171 -24.49 12.14 -27.35
N ASP A 172 -23.55 12.76 -26.64
CA ASP A 172 -22.17 12.28 -26.56
C ASP A 172 -22.09 10.97 -25.77
N VAL A 173 -21.27 10.05 -26.25
CA VAL A 173 -21.05 8.73 -25.64
C VAL A 173 -20.53 8.81 -24.20
N PHE A 174 -19.92 9.94 -23.82
CA PHE A 174 -19.42 10.20 -22.47
C PHE A 174 -20.37 11.02 -21.61
N ASP A 175 -21.63 11.24 -22.01
CA ASP A 175 -22.61 12.02 -21.23
C ASP A 175 -22.70 11.55 -19.78
N ARG A 176 -22.70 10.23 -19.54
CA ARG A 176 -22.75 9.68 -18.17
C ARG A 176 -21.47 9.92 -17.36
N GLN A 177 -20.33 10.16 -18.01
CA GLN A 177 -19.07 10.48 -17.35
C GLN A 177 -18.97 11.99 -17.07
N ARG A 178 -19.33 12.82 -18.06
CA ARG A 178 -19.29 14.29 -17.97
C ARG A 178 -20.15 14.85 -16.84
N VAL A 179 -21.23 14.15 -16.48
CA VAL A 179 -22.10 14.58 -15.40
C VAL A 179 -21.62 14.20 -13.99
N ILE A 180 -20.51 13.48 -13.88
CA ILE A 180 -19.89 13.17 -12.59
C ILE A 180 -19.19 14.44 -12.11
N VAL A 181 -19.61 14.94 -10.94
CA VAL A 181 -19.04 16.15 -10.34
C VAL A 181 -17.51 16.02 -10.22
N GLY A 182 -16.78 16.92 -10.88
CA GLY A 182 -15.32 16.98 -10.86
C GLY A 182 -14.62 16.02 -11.81
N PHE A 183 -15.38 15.29 -12.61
CA PHE A 183 -14.86 14.58 -13.76
C PHE A 183 -14.80 15.54 -14.94
N ASN A 184 -13.67 15.57 -15.65
CA ASN A 184 -13.51 16.40 -16.84
C ASN A 184 -13.05 15.52 -18.00
N GLN A 185 -13.97 15.18 -18.88
CA GLN A 185 -13.69 14.32 -20.03
C GLN A 185 -12.65 14.93 -20.96
N GLY A 186 -12.62 16.25 -21.12
CA GLY A 186 -11.64 16.93 -21.96
C GLY A 186 -10.20 16.77 -21.44
N ILE A 187 -10.01 16.65 -20.12
CA ILE A 187 -8.70 16.30 -19.54
C ILE A 187 -8.36 14.84 -19.87
N ILE A 188 -9.31 13.91 -19.70
CA ILE A 188 -9.11 12.47 -19.98
C ILE A 188 -8.74 12.24 -21.45
N GLU A 189 -9.45 12.88 -22.38
CA GLU A 189 -9.22 12.79 -23.83
C GLU A 189 -7.85 13.35 -24.26
N GLN A 190 -7.14 14.08 -23.40
CA GLN A 190 -5.78 14.58 -23.64
C GLN A 190 -4.67 13.71 -23.03
N GLN A 191 -5.02 12.70 -22.23
CA GLN A 191 -4.04 11.87 -21.53
C GLN A 191 -3.36 10.86 -22.47
N VAL A 192 -2.11 10.55 -22.15
CA VAL A 192 -1.31 9.50 -22.81
C VAL A 192 -0.92 8.50 -21.73
N CYS A 193 -1.58 7.35 -21.69
CA CYS A 193 -1.36 6.35 -20.66
C CYS A 193 -0.43 5.23 -21.17
N PHE A 194 0.59 4.90 -20.38
CA PHE A 194 1.47 3.77 -20.64
C PHE A 194 1.00 2.56 -19.83
N VAL A 195 0.62 1.48 -20.50
CA VAL A 195 0.31 0.19 -19.88
C VAL A 195 1.50 -0.75 -20.10
N LEU A 196 2.28 -0.93 -19.05
CA LEU A 196 3.46 -1.77 -19.02
C LEU A 196 3.04 -3.17 -18.56
N GLY A 197 3.03 -4.12 -19.50
CA GLY A 197 2.48 -5.47 -19.32
C GLY A 197 1.01 -5.52 -19.72
N THR A 198 0.67 -6.46 -20.60
CA THR A 198 -0.69 -6.79 -21.07
C THR A 198 -1.12 -8.17 -20.55
N GLY A 199 -0.80 -8.48 -19.29
CA GLY A 199 -1.37 -9.60 -18.55
C GLY A 199 -2.82 -9.35 -18.12
N GLY A 200 -3.32 -10.05 -17.09
CA GLY A 200 -4.72 -9.89 -16.63
C GLY A 200 -5.03 -8.45 -16.21
N ILE A 201 -4.23 -7.92 -15.28
CA ILE A 201 -4.34 -6.55 -14.77
C ILE A 201 -4.15 -5.52 -15.88
N GLY A 202 -3.14 -5.72 -16.74
CA GLY A 202 -2.84 -4.82 -17.85
C GLY A 202 -3.96 -4.74 -18.88
N GLN A 203 -4.59 -5.87 -19.21
CA GLN A 203 -5.71 -5.93 -20.16
C GLN A 203 -6.96 -5.22 -19.62
N ASP A 204 -7.36 -5.50 -18.37
CA ASP A 204 -8.49 -4.81 -17.74
C ASP A 204 -8.24 -3.30 -17.63
N THR A 205 -7.00 -2.91 -17.32
CA THR A 205 -6.58 -1.51 -17.26
C THR A 205 -6.70 -0.86 -18.64
N ALA A 206 -6.10 -1.45 -19.68
CA ALA A 206 -6.13 -0.91 -21.03
C ALA A 206 -7.57 -0.80 -21.58
N LEU A 207 -8.39 -1.83 -21.36
CA LEU A 207 -9.81 -1.82 -21.74
C LEU A 207 -10.59 -0.72 -21.03
N THR A 208 -10.32 -0.51 -19.74
CA THR A 208 -10.96 0.54 -18.95
C THR A 208 -10.55 1.93 -19.43
N LEU A 209 -9.25 2.16 -19.66
CA LEU A 209 -8.75 3.42 -20.23
C LEU A 209 -9.39 3.70 -21.60
N ALA A 210 -9.54 2.68 -22.44
CA ALA A 210 -10.15 2.82 -23.76
C ALA A 210 -11.64 3.22 -23.68
N ARG A 211 -12.36 2.71 -22.67
CA ARG A 211 -13.77 3.06 -22.38
C ARG A 211 -13.92 4.40 -21.67
N LEU A 212 -12.89 4.84 -20.92
CA LEU A 212 -12.81 6.18 -20.34
C LEU A 212 -12.52 7.25 -21.41
N GLY A 213 -12.10 6.86 -22.62
CA GLY A 213 -11.80 7.81 -23.69
C GLY A 213 -10.46 8.51 -23.51
N VAL A 214 -9.46 7.82 -22.93
CA VAL A 214 -8.09 8.34 -22.88
C VAL A 214 -7.59 8.61 -24.31
N GLY A 215 -6.93 9.74 -24.52
CA GLY A 215 -6.49 10.16 -25.86
C GLY A 215 -5.59 9.13 -26.54
N LYS A 216 -4.59 8.61 -25.82
CA LYS A 216 -3.68 7.59 -26.33
C LYS A 216 -3.29 6.57 -25.27
N ILE A 217 -3.26 5.30 -25.66
CA ILE A 217 -2.84 4.17 -24.82
C ILE A 217 -1.68 3.49 -25.52
N ILE A 218 -0.51 3.50 -24.89
CA ILE A 218 0.67 2.79 -25.34
C ILE A 218 0.79 1.53 -24.50
N MET A 219 0.80 0.37 -25.15
CA MET A 219 0.90 -0.93 -24.48
C MET A 219 2.21 -1.62 -24.83
N LEU A 220 2.90 -2.17 -23.84
CA LEU A 220 4.14 -2.91 -24.03
C LEU A 220 4.07 -4.27 -23.35
N ASP A 221 4.39 -5.33 -24.10
CA ASP A 221 4.49 -6.70 -23.61
C ASP A 221 5.43 -7.50 -24.51
N CYS A 222 6.09 -8.54 -24.00
CA CYS A 222 6.97 -9.42 -24.78
C CYS A 222 6.43 -10.83 -24.99
N ASP A 223 5.33 -11.17 -24.32
CA ASP A 223 4.79 -12.51 -24.32
C ASP A 223 3.86 -12.77 -25.50
N THR A 224 3.72 -14.05 -25.82
CA THR A 224 2.61 -14.60 -26.59
C THR A 224 1.56 -15.23 -25.68
N TYR A 225 0.32 -15.31 -26.12
CA TYR A 225 -0.75 -15.97 -25.36
C TYR A 225 -0.50 -17.48 -25.22
N ASP A 226 -0.65 -17.97 -24.00
CA ASP A 226 -0.82 -19.39 -23.70
C ASP A 226 -2.29 -19.67 -23.31
N ALA A 227 -2.78 -20.89 -23.55
CA ALA A 227 -4.15 -21.26 -23.21
C ALA A 227 -4.46 -21.07 -21.70
N SER A 228 -3.48 -21.28 -20.81
CA SER A 228 -3.60 -21.05 -19.37
C SER A 228 -3.83 -19.59 -18.99
N ASN A 229 -3.60 -18.65 -19.91
CA ASN A 229 -3.80 -17.23 -19.67
C ASN A 229 -5.28 -16.84 -19.77
N LEU A 230 -6.06 -17.57 -20.57
CA LEU A 230 -7.42 -17.19 -20.96
C LEU A 230 -8.43 -17.18 -19.81
N THR A 231 -8.13 -17.81 -18.68
CA THR A 231 -8.99 -17.80 -17.48
C THR A 231 -9.06 -16.43 -16.79
N ARG A 232 -8.07 -15.55 -17.03
CA ARG A 232 -7.94 -14.25 -16.35
C ARG A 232 -7.54 -13.09 -17.26
N GLN A 233 -7.27 -13.36 -18.54
CA GLN A 233 -6.86 -12.38 -19.53
C GLN A 233 -8.01 -12.13 -20.50
N CYS A 234 -8.87 -11.18 -20.14
CA CYS A 234 -10.18 -10.95 -20.76
C CYS A 234 -10.13 -10.49 -22.23
N LEU A 235 -8.99 -9.98 -22.69
CA LEU A 235 -8.78 -9.56 -24.07
C LEU A 235 -8.14 -10.66 -24.93
N GLY A 236 -7.96 -11.87 -24.39
CA GLY A 236 -7.47 -13.03 -25.15
C GLY A 236 -8.61 -13.97 -25.53
N SER A 237 -8.43 -14.69 -26.63
CA SER A 237 -9.33 -15.76 -27.06
C SER A 237 -8.56 -17.05 -27.38
N LEU A 238 -9.26 -18.17 -27.58
CA LEU A 238 -8.64 -19.42 -28.03
C LEU A 238 -7.92 -19.26 -29.39
N GLU A 239 -8.40 -18.35 -30.24
CA GLU A 239 -7.79 -18.05 -31.55
C GLU A 239 -6.47 -17.27 -31.41
N ASP A 240 -6.20 -16.71 -30.23
CA ASP A 240 -5.02 -15.90 -29.96
C ASP A 240 -3.84 -16.68 -29.40
N VAL A 241 -4.03 -17.95 -29.06
CA VAL A 241 -2.95 -18.80 -28.53
C VAL A 241 -1.79 -18.85 -29.52
N GLY A 242 -0.58 -18.52 -29.06
CA GLY A 242 0.63 -18.40 -29.87
C GLY A 242 0.81 -17.04 -30.56
N LEU A 243 -0.17 -16.14 -30.50
CA LEU A 243 -0.03 -14.77 -30.99
C LEU A 243 0.48 -13.85 -29.87
N ARG A 244 1.08 -12.73 -30.26
CA ARG A 244 1.60 -11.71 -29.34
C ARG A 244 0.47 -11.13 -28.50
N LYS A 245 0.64 -11.12 -27.17
CA LYS A 245 -0.41 -10.65 -26.24
C LYS A 245 -0.81 -9.21 -26.54
N VAL A 246 0.17 -8.33 -26.70
CA VAL A 246 -0.06 -6.90 -26.93
C VAL A 246 -0.87 -6.63 -28.22
N ASP A 247 -0.61 -7.39 -29.29
CA ASP A 247 -1.29 -7.20 -30.58
C ASP A 247 -2.72 -7.76 -30.55
N ALA A 248 -2.91 -8.94 -29.95
CA ALA A 248 -4.24 -9.52 -29.75
C ALA A 248 -5.10 -8.67 -28.81
N ALA A 249 -4.52 -8.14 -27.72
CA ALA A 249 -5.18 -7.22 -26.82
C ALA A 249 -5.62 -5.93 -27.54
N ALA A 250 -4.75 -5.32 -28.36
CA ALA A 250 -5.12 -4.13 -29.13
C ALA A 250 -6.24 -4.40 -30.14
N ARG A 251 -6.18 -5.53 -30.85
CA ARG A 251 -7.24 -5.95 -31.77
C ARG A 251 -8.57 -6.07 -31.05
N ASN A 252 -8.60 -6.68 -29.86
CA ASN A 252 -9.82 -6.88 -29.09
C ASN A 252 -10.32 -5.58 -28.41
N ILE A 253 -9.41 -4.70 -27.93
CA ILE A 253 -9.76 -3.37 -27.42
C ILE A 253 -10.49 -2.54 -28.49
N LYS A 254 -10.13 -2.68 -29.77
CA LYS A 254 -10.77 -1.94 -30.87
C LYS A 254 -12.30 -2.11 -30.93
N HIS A 255 -12.83 -3.22 -30.44
CA HIS A 255 -14.28 -3.45 -30.36
C HIS A 255 -15.00 -2.67 -29.25
N HIS A 256 -14.25 -2.21 -28.25
CA HIS A 256 -14.75 -1.48 -27.08
C HIS A 256 -14.24 -0.05 -27.01
N ASN A 257 -13.24 0.28 -27.82
CA ASN A 257 -12.61 1.58 -27.86
C ASN A 257 -13.59 2.64 -28.37
N ILE A 258 -13.65 3.75 -27.64
CA ILE A 258 -14.54 4.85 -27.99
C ILE A 258 -13.82 5.88 -28.86
N ARG A 259 -12.66 6.38 -28.41
CA ARG A 259 -11.89 7.44 -29.10
C ARG A 259 -10.37 7.35 -28.95
N SER A 260 -9.84 6.32 -28.30
CA SER A 260 -8.41 6.26 -27.95
C SER A 260 -7.55 5.84 -29.14
N GLU A 261 -6.39 6.45 -29.32
CA GLU A 261 -5.32 5.89 -30.15
C GLU A 261 -4.64 4.74 -29.40
N ILE A 262 -4.47 3.58 -30.04
CA ILE A 262 -3.81 2.41 -29.43
C ILE A 262 -2.48 2.16 -30.15
N GLU A 263 -1.38 2.22 -29.41
CA GLU A 263 -0.02 1.91 -29.87
C GLU A 263 0.46 0.63 -29.17
N THR A 264 0.98 -0.34 -29.93
CA THR A 264 1.53 -1.60 -29.38
C THR A 264 3.02 -1.70 -29.61
N ILE A 265 3.74 -2.17 -28.60
CA ILE A 265 5.18 -2.35 -28.62
C ILE A 265 5.50 -3.75 -28.09
N HIS A 266 5.97 -4.63 -28.98
CA HIS A 266 6.27 -6.01 -28.63
C HIS A 266 7.77 -6.21 -28.35
N VAL A 267 8.20 -5.91 -27.13
CA VAL A 267 9.60 -6.03 -26.69
C VAL A 267 9.68 -6.41 -25.21
N ASP A 268 10.75 -7.10 -24.83
CA ASP A 268 11.08 -7.38 -23.44
C ASP A 268 11.55 -6.10 -22.75
N ALA A 269 10.78 -5.66 -21.76
CA ALA A 269 11.03 -4.43 -21.02
C ALA A 269 12.35 -4.46 -20.22
N LEU A 270 12.80 -5.63 -19.76
CA LEU A 270 14.10 -5.80 -19.10
C LEU A 270 15.25 -5.62 -20.11
N ALA A 271 15.11 -6.21 -21.29
CA ALA A 271 16.13 -6.13 -22.34
C ALA A 271 16.14 -4.77 -23.07
N LYS A 272 15.01 -4.05 -23.06
CA LYS A 272 14.78 -2.78 -23.76
C LYS A 272 14.34 -1.67 -22.81
N TRP A 273 15.06 -1.51 -21.70
CA TRP A 273 14.77 -0.49 -20.71
C TRP A 273 14.83 0.94 -21.27
N ASP A 274 15.71 1.20 -22.23
CA ASP A 274 15.78 2.45 -22.99
C ASP A 274 14.44 2.81 -23.64
N THR A 275 13.78 1.83 -24.27
CA THR A 275 12.46 1.99 -24.86
C THR A 275 11.40 2.31 -23.80
N VAL A 276 11.44 1.65 -22.64
CA VAL A 276 10.54 1.93 -21.51
C VAL A 276 10.68 3.38 -21.03
N VAL A 277 11.93 3.86 -20.88
CA VAL A 277 12.23 5.24 -20.48
C VAL A 277 11.73 6.25 -21.51
N GLU A 278 11.95 6.00 -22.80
CA GLU A 278 11.48 6.88 -23.89
C GLU A 278 9.97 6.99 -23.94
N ILE A 279 9.25 5.88 -23.76
CA ILE A 279 7.78 5.88 -23.68
C ILE A 279 7.32 6.68 -22.46
N ALA A 280 7.85 6.36 -21.27
CA ALA A 280 7.46 6.99 -20.01
C ALA A 280 7.56 8.52 -20.04
N ARG A 281 8.60 9.08 -20.68
CA ARG A 281 8.81 10.53 -20.83
C ARG A 281 7.72 11.24 -21.63
N ARG A 282 6.95 10.53 -22.45
CA ARG A 282 5.89 11.08 -23.31
C ARG A 282 4.49 10.83 -22.74
N CYS A 283 4.40 10.16 -21.59
CA CYS A 283 3.13 9.74 -20.99
C CYS A 283 2.76 10.61 -19.80
N THR A 284 1.46 10.61 -19.47
CA THR A 284 0.90 11.33 -18.33
C THR A 284 0.55 10.41 -17.16
N ALA A 285 0.54 9.09 -17.37
CA ALA A 285 0.46 8.08 -16.31
C ALA A 285 1.10 6.76 -16.76
N ILE A 286 1.69 6.03 -15.81
CA ILE A 286 2.24 4.68 -16.01
C ILE A 286 1.41 3.70 -15.18
N PHE A 287 0.88 2.68 -15.85
CA PHE A 287 0.17 1.55 -15.25
C PHE A 287 1.04 0.31 -15.40
N ASN A 288 1.53 -0.22 -14.29
CA ASN A 288 2.36 -1.41 -14.26
C ASN A 288 1.52 -2.64 -13.93
N GLY A 289 1.48 -3.57 -14.88
CA GLY A 289 0.88 -4.89 -14.76
C GLY A 289 1.87 -6.01 -15.08
N VAL A 290 3.18 -5.73 -15.04
CA VAL A 290 4.24 -6.74 -15.18
C VAL A 290 4.50 -7.38 -13.82
N ASP A 291 4.42 -8.70 -13.79
CA ASP A 291 4.61 -9.51 -12.59
C ASP A 291 6.05 -10.08 -12.55
N LEU A 292 7.01 -9.18 -12.29
CA LEU A 292 8.42 -9.52 -12.09
C LEU A 292 8.88 -9.31 -10.64
N GLY A 293 7.92 -9.06 -9.75
CA GLY A 293 8.14 -8.90 -8.33
C GLY A 293 8.74 -7.55 -7.94
N PRO A 294 9.19 -7.44 -6.68
CA PRO A 294 9.43 -6.17 -6.01
C PRO A 294 10.52 -5.31 -6.68
N ILE A 295 11.64 -5.91 -7.08
CA ILE A 295 12.75 -5.15 -7.70
C ILE A 295 12.30 -4.45 -9.00
N TRP A 296 11.42 -5.10 -9.77
CA TRP A 296 10.86 -4.50 -10.97
C TRP A 296 10.02 -3.26 -10.63
N ASP A 297 9.12 -3.38 -9.65
CA ASP A 297 8.25 -2.27 -9.23
C ASP A 297 9.05 -1.07 -8.73
N LEU A 298 10.20 -1.30 -8.10
CA LEU A 298 11.14 -0.22 -7.76
C LEU A 298 11.74 0.47 -8.96
N CYS A 299 12.18 -0.29 -9.97
CA CYS A 299 12.73 0.29 -11.19
C CYS A 299 11.70 1.19 -11.86
N VAL A 300 10.45 0.73 -11.98
CA VAL A 300 9.39 1.50 -12.63
C VAL A 300 8.95 2.69 -11.78
N THR A 301 8.82 2.53 -10.46
CA THR A 301 8.48 3.65 -9.56
C THR A 301 9.58 4.72 -9.56
N SER A 302 10.85 4.31 -9.58
CA SER A 302 11.99 5.23 -9.66
C SER A 302 12.02 5.99 -10.98
N LEU A 303 11.75 5.29 -12.08
CA LEU A 303 11.57 5.92 -13.39
C LEU A 303 10.44 6.94 -13.37
N ALA A 304 9.27 6.56 -12.86
CA ALA A 304 8.09 7.43 -12.79
C ALA A 304 8.38 8.72 -12.00
N LYS A 305 9.09 8.60 -10.87
CA LYS A 305 9.55 9.74 -10.07
C LYS A 305 10.56 10.61 -10.82
N GLU A 306 11.48 9.99 -11.56
CA GLU A 306 12.45 10.74 -12.36
C GLU A 306 11.76 11.50 -13.50
N VAL A 307 10.80 10.90 -14.20
CA VAL A 307 10.07 11.60 -15.28
C VAL A 307 8.94 12.51 -14.76
N GLY A 308 8.61 12.46 -13.48
CA GLY A 308 7.55 13.26 -12.88
C GLY A 308 6.14 12.81 -13.25
N VAL A 309 5.96 11.52 -13.55
CA VAL A 309 4.72 10.93 -14.02
C VAL A 309 4.15 10.02 -12.93
N PRO A 310 2.83 10.06 -12.65
CA PRO A 310 2.22 9.16 -11.68
C PRO A 310 2.36 7.70 -12.12
N TYR A 311 2.62 6.84 -11.14
CA TYR A 311 2.75 5.40 -11.29
C TYR A 311 1.67 4.69 -10.49
N ILE A 312 1.02 3.72 -11.15
CA ILE A 312 -0.04 2.90 -10.60
C ILE A 312 0.37 1.45 -10.81
N ALA A 313 0.39 0.66 -9.74
CA ALA A 313 0.66 -0.77 -9.79
C ALA A 313 -0.57 -1.55 -9.36
N GLY A 314 -0.87 -2.63 -10.06
CA GLY A 314 -1.80 -3.64 -9.59
C GLY A 314 -1.04 -4.95 -9.39
N GLN A 315 -1.27 -5.60 -8.25
CA GLN A 315 -0.72 -6.91 -7.94
C GLN A 315 -1.83 -7.84 -7.46
N SER A 316 -1.72 -9.12 -7.79
CA SER A 316 -2.63 -10.15 -7.29
C SER A 316 -1.84 -11.40 -6.92
N TYR A 317 -2.08 -11.94 -5.73
CA TYR A 317 -1.50 -13.20 -5.29
C TYR A 317 -2.56 -14.00 -4.54
N ASP A 318 -2.95 -15.16 -5.08
CA ASP A 318 -4.04 -16.00 -4.56
C ASP A 318 -5.35 -15.19 -4.38
N TRP A 319 -5.83 -15.04 -3.14
CA TRP A 319 -7.04 -14.26 -2.80
C TRP A 319 -6.75 -12.77 -2.52
N MET A 320 -5.48 -12.37 -2.57
CA MET A 320 -5.04 -11.02 -2.25
C MET A 320 -4.92 -10.18 -3.51
N PHE A 321 -5.34 -8.93 -3.42
CA PHE A 321 -5.07 -7.91 -4.42
C PHE A 321 -4.54 -6.66 -3.73
N ASN A 322 -3.58 -6.00 -4.37
CA ASN A 322 -3.06 -4.71 -3.96
C ASN A 322 -3.12 -3.75 -5.14
N VAL A 323 -3.44 -2.49 -4.85
CA VAL A 323 -3.35 -1.40 -5.81
C VAL A 323 -2.59 -0.28 -5.15
N GLU A 324 -1.49 0.11 -5.79
CA GLU A 324 -0.61 1.14 -5.29
C GLU A 324 -0.62 2.35 -6.22
N TYR A 325 -0.56 3.54 -5.64
CA TYR A 325 -0.52 4.79 -6.36
C TYR A 325 0.60 5.68 -5.83
N TYR A 326 1.43 6.17 -6.74
CA TYR A 326 2.50 7.11 -6.46
C TYR A 326 2.40 8.29 -7.42
N SER A 327 2.44 9.50 -6.89
CA SER A 327 2.12 10.71 -7.65
C SER A 327 3.16 11.13 -8.70
N GLY A 328 4.33 10.49 -8.76
CA GLY A 328 5.47 10.93 -9.58
C GLY A 328 6.16 12.21 -9.08
N ASP A 329 5.49 13.01 -8.24
CA ASP A 329 6.06 14.18 -7.56
C ASP A 329 7.34 13.81 -6.78
N ARG A 330 8.46 14.42 -7.18
CA ARG A 330 9.78 14.18 -6.59
C ARG A 330 9.83 14.49 -5.08
N SER A 331 8.96 15.36 -4.58
CA SER A 331 8.84 15.70 -3.16
C SER A 331 8.08 14.66 -2.32
N LYS A 332 7.39 13.71 -2.97
CA LYS A 332 6.63 12.65 -2.29
C LYS A 332 7.45 11.36 -2.19
N LEU A 333 7.11 10.54 -1.20
CA LEU A 333 7.74 9.23 -1.01
C LEU A 333 7.37 8.31 -2.19
N CYS A 334 8.34 7.55 -2.69
CA CYS A 334 8.07 6.41 -3.58
C CYS A 334 7.76 5.16 -2.72
N SER A 335 7.44 4.03 -3.38
CA SER A 335 7.18 2.73 -2.74
C SER A 335 8.23 2.37 -1.71
N TRP A 336 9.49 2.45 -2.12
CA TRP A 336 10.63 2.23 -1.24
C TRP A 336 10.66 3.15 -0.01
N CYS A 337 10.57 4.46 -0.21
CA CYS A 337 10.71 5.42 0.88
C CYS A 337 9.52 5.38 1.85
N ALA A 338 8.38 4.82 1.43
CA ALA A 338 7.21 4.63 2.28
C ALA A 338 7.36 3.39 3.19
N GLU A 339 8.06 2.36 2.74
CA GLU A 339 8.07 1.04 3.41
C GLU A 339 9.40 0.64 4.06
N ALA A 340 10.53 1.22 3.65
CA ALA A 340 11.86 0.70 3.97
C ALA A 340 12.70 1.64 4.85
N LYS A 341 13.27 1.11 5.95
CA LYS A 341 14.43 1.75 6.64
C LYS A 341 15.77 1.40 5.97
N SER A 342 15.82 0.31 5.18
CA SER A 342 16.98 -0.12 4.38
C SER A 342 16.59 -1.06 3.23
N GLU A 343 17.48 -1.23 2.24
CA GLU A 343 17.30 -2.13 1.09
C GLU A 343 17.08 -3.60 1.46
N GLN A 344 17.87 -4.08 2.40
CA GLN A 344 17.80 -5.46 2.86
C GLN A 344 16.49 -5.77 3.59
N GLU A 345 15.98 -4.81 4.36
CA GLU A 345 14.73 -4.95 5.10
C GLU A 345 13.51 -4.94 4.16
N TRP A 346 13.55 -4.11 3.11
CA TRP A 346 12.50 -4.08 2.11
C TRP A 346 12.45 -5.37 1.29
N ILE A 347 13.60 -5.85 0.79
CA ILE A 347 13.67 -7.13 0.05
C ILE A 347 13.16 -8.28 0.93
N LYS A 348 13.51 -8.29 2.22
CA LYS A 348 13.06 -9.32 3.17
C LYS A 348 11.55 -9.30 3.42
N ASN A 349 10.88 -8.15 3.30
CA ASN A 349 9.44 -8.04 3.51
C ASN A 349 8.60 -8.45 2.29
N GLN A 350 9.24 -8.64 1.13
CA GLN A 350 8.60 -8.96 -0.15
C GLN A 350 8.85 -10.40 -0.60
N LEU A 351 9.67 -11.16 0.14
CA LEU A 351 10.00 -12.59 -0.04
C LEU A 351 9.39 -13.40 1.10
#